data_AF-A0A974X9R4-F1
#
_entry.id   AF-A0A974X9R4-F1
#
_cell.length_a   1.000
_cell.length_b   1.000
_cell.length_c   1.000
_cell.angle_alpha   90.00
_cell.angle_beta   90.00
_cell.angle_gamma   90.00
#
_symmetry.space_group_name_H-M   'P 1'
#
loop_
_entity.id
_entity.type
_entity.pdbx_description
1 polymer ?
#
loop_
_entity_poly.entity_id
_entity_poly.type
_entity_poly.pdbx_seq_one_letter_code
_entity_poly.pdbx_strand_id
1 'polypeptide(L)'
;MSRIKKRLGRGNSSKKGNTCGRGTKGQKSRSGYSKKFLFSGGQTPINILHPKYGFRKTKKIKYMRHIKNRLKHSCIKSNCKFLLNCQIYSKLFLYNAKLSDSSLRKIEFIGGNVL
;
A
#
# COMPACT_ATOMS: atom_id res chain seq x y z
N MET A 1 -7.52 0.71 28.33
CA MET A 1 -6.43 0.46 29.30
C MET A 1 -5.14 0.16 28.57
N SER A 2 -4.03 0.82 28.92
CA SER A 2 -2.71 0.54 28.36
C SER A 2 -2.23 -0.84 28.83
N ARG A 3 -1.75 -1.70 27.91
CA ARG A 3 -1.12 -2.97 28.29
C ARG A 3 0.25 -2.70 28.93
N ILE A 4 0.49 -3.26 30.11
CA ILE A 4 1.78 -3.19 30.80
C ILE A 4 2.83 -3.93 29.95
N LYS A 5 3.96 -3.26 29.66
CA LYS A 5 5.07 -3.88 28.92
C LYS A 5 5.70 -5.01 29.75
N LYS A 6 5.92 -6.16 29.13
CA LYS A 6 6.59 -7.29 29.76
C LYS A 6 8.05 -6.95 30.07
N ARG A 7 8.45 -7.00 31.34
CA ARG A 7 9.86 -6.95 31.76
C ARG A 7 10.51 -8.31 31.53
N LEU A 8 11.68 -8.34 30.90
CA LEU A 8 12.46 -9.56 30.66
C LEU A 8 13.44 -9.80 31.80
N GLY A 9 13.88 -11.04 32.02
CA GLY A 9 14.86 -11.38 33.06
C GLY A 9 14.31 -11.24 34.48
N ARG A 10 13.08 -11.72 34.73
CA ARG A 10 12.39 -11.68 36.03
C ARG A 10 11.99 -13.08 36.49
N GLY A 11 12.98 -13.96 36.62
CA GLY A 11 12.82 -15.36 37.04
C GLY A 11 12.29 -16.30 35.95
N ASN A 12 12.48 -17.60 36.15
CA ASN A 12 12.17 -18.63 35.15
C ASN A 12 10.66 -18.81 34.92
N SER A 13 9.86 -18.67 35.99
CA SER A 13 8.39 -18.78 35.93
C SER A 13 7.74 -17.73 35.01
N SER A 14 8.44 -16.62 34.74
CA SER A 14 7.98 -15.58 33.79
C SER A 14 8.09 -15.97 32.30
N LYS A 15 8.56 -17.19 31.99
CA LYS A 15 8.84 -17.75 30.65
C LYS A 15 9.96 -17.06 29.86
N LYS A 16 10.47 -15.91 30.34
CA LYS A 16 11.59 -15.15 29.74
C LYS A 16 12.59 -14.71 30.81
N GLY A 17 13.00 -15.67 31.64
CA GLY A 17 14.02 -15.51 32.69
C GLY A 17 15.43 -15.46 32.13
N ASN A 18 16.20 -16.52 32.32
CA ASN A 18 17.65 -16.59 32.11
C ASN A 18 18.17 -16.00 30.78
N THR A 19 17.63 -16.41 29.63
CA THR A 19 18.12 -15.93 28.32
C THR A 19 17.32 -14.74 27.79
N CYS A 20 16.36 -14.22 28.56
CA CYS A 20 15.42 -13.18 28.11
C CYS A 20 14.69 -13.52 26.79
N GLY A 21 14.66 -14.80 26.38
CA GLY A 21 14.12 -15.25 25.09
C GLY A 21 15.07 -15.09 23.89
N ARG A 22 16.35 -14.76 24.12
CA ARG A 22 17.38 -14.62 23.06
C ARG A 22 18.11 -15.92 22.71
N GLY A 23 17.92 -16.98 23.50
CA GLY A 23 18.65 -18.25 23.34
C GLY A 23 20.04 -18.24 23.99
N THR A 24 20.90 -19.16 23.58
CA THR A 24 22.24 -19.38 24.14
C THR A 24 23.31 -18.56 23.38
N LYS A 25 24.51 -19.10 23.18
CA LYS A 25 25.66 -18.39 22.59
C LYS A 25 25.40 -18.02 21.12
N GLY A 26 25.94 -16.88 20.68
CA GLY A 26 25.87 -16.43 19.29
C GLY A 26 25.87 -14.90 19.18
N GLN A 27 26.04 -14.37 17.97
CA GLN A 27 26.07 -12.92 17.76
C GLN A 27 24.74 -12.25 18.19
N LYS A 28 23.60 -12.92 17.90
CA LYS A 28 22.23 -12.45 18.21
C LYS A 28 21.91 -12.30 19.71
N SER A 29 22.63 -13.00 20.59
CA SER A 29 22.39 -12.91 22.04
C SER A 29 23.18 -11.80 22.73
N ARG A 30 24.18 -11.22 22.05
CA ARG A 30 25.01 -10.12 22.57
C ARG A 30 24.30 -8.77 22.50
N SER A 31 24.71 -7.84 23.36
CA SER A 31 24.26 -6.44 23.32
C SER A 31 24.69 -5.78 22.00
N GLY A 32 23.86 -4.88 21.47
CA GLY A 32 24.17 -4.11 20.27
C GLY A 32 24.15 -4.88 18.95
N TYR A 33 23.81 -6.17 18.94
CA TYR A 33 23.69 -6.91 17.69
C TYR A 33 22.59 -6.31 16.80
N SER A 34 23.00 -5.94 15.59
CA SER A 34 22.10 -5.63 14.49
C SER A 34 22.60 -6.33 13.24
N LYS A 35 21.67 -6.83 12.43
CA LYS A 35 21.96 -7.36 11.10
C LYS A 35 21.50 -6.33 10.08
N LYS A 36 22.32 -6.00 9.09
CA LYS A 36 21.84 -5.25 7.92
C LYS A 36 20.68 -6.06 7.30
N PHE A 37 19.54 -5.42 7.06
CA PHE A 37 18.29 -6.08 6.65
C PHE A 37 18.48 -7.03 5.46
N LEU A 38 19.27 -6.63 4.47
CA LEU A 38 19.52 -7.39 3.24
C LEU A 38 20.77 -8.28 3.29
N PHE A 39 21.47 -8.39 4.43
CA PHE A 39 22.71 -9.17 4.49
C PHE A 39 22.42 -10.68 4.47
N SER A 40 22.95 -11.40 3.49
CA SER A 40 22.72 -12.84 3.32
C SER A 40 23.83 -13.74 3.90
N GLY A 41 24.73 -13.20 4.72
CA GLY A 41 25.78 -14.01 5.37
C GLY A 41 26.99 -14.34 4.47
N GLY A 42 27.17 -13.62 3.37
CA GLY A 42 28.30 -13.78 2.44
C GLY A 42 27.86 -13.81 0.98
N GLN A 43 26.63 -14.24 0.71
CA GLN A 43 26.03 -14.14 -0.63
C GLN A 43 25.70 -12.68 -0.98
N THR A 44 25.81 -12.35 -2.27
CA THR A 44 25.36 -11.07 -2.81
C THR A 44 23.85 -10.88 -2.60
N PRO A 45 23.42 -9.73 -2.05
CA PRO A 45 22.03 -9.50 -1.71
C PRO A 45 21.14 -9.20 -2.91
N ILE A 46 19.85 -9.48 -2.78
CA ILE A 46 18.88 -9.46 -3.89
C ILE A 46 18.70 -8.10 -4.58
N ASN A 47 18.93 -7.02 -3.84
CA ASN A 47 18.89 -5.64 -4.35
C ASN A 47 20.04 -5.30 -5.29
N ILE A 48 21.10 -6.10 -5.30
CA ILE A 48 22.24 -5.98 -6.21
C ILE A 48 22.11 -6.99 -7.35
N LEU A 49 21.58 -8.19 -7.06
CA LEU A 49 21.38 -9.24 -8.07
C LEU A 49 20.52 -8.77 -9.24
N HIS A 50 19.47 -8.01 -8.97
CA HIS A 50 18.55 -7.54 -10.01
C HIS A 50 18.91 -6.12 -10.44
N PRO A 51 19.03 -5.85 -11.76
CA PRO A 51 19.25 -4.50 -12.24
C PRO A 51 18.04 -3.60 -11.94
N LYS A 52 18.31 -2.30 -11.77
CA LYS A 52 17.27 -1.30 -11.56
C LYS A 52 16.64 -0.95 -12.92
N TYR A 53 15.33 -1.15 -13.04
CA TYR A 53 14.59 -0.82 -14.25
C TYR A 53 13.72 0.44 -14.09
N GLY A 54 13.68 1.25 -15.14
CA GLY A 54 12.77 2.40 -15.29
C GLY A 54 13.22 3.70 -14.62
N PHE A 55 12.38 4.74 -14.72
CA PHE A 55 12.59 6.05 -14.12
C PHE A 55 11.28 6.59 -13.53
N ARG A 56 11.39 7.46 -12.51
CA ARG A 56 10.22 8.11 -11.90
C ARG A 56 9.85 9.38 -12.67
N LYS A 57 8.73 9.37 -13.39
CA LYS A 57 8.16 10.58 -14.03
C LYS A 57 7.79 11.65 -12.97
N THR A 58 8.20 12.90 -13.19
CA THR A 58 7.93 14.06 -12.31
C THR A 58 6.45 14.39 -12.21
N LYS A 59 5.73 14.43 -13.34
CA LYS A 59 4.27 14.61 -13.38
C LYS A 59 3.56 13.25 -13.46
N LYS A 60 3.15 12.72 -12.30
CA LYS A 60 2.32 11.51 -12.25
C LYS A 60 0.87 11.83 -12.62
N ILE A 61 0.34 11.14 -13.60
CA ILE A 61 -1.10 11.14 -13.87
C ILE A 61 -1.76 10.38 -12.73
N LYS A 62 -2.66 11.03 -11.98
CA LYS A 62 -3.46 10.35 -10.95
C LYS A 62 -4.63 9.68 -11.66
N TYR A 63 -4.74 8.36 -11.54
CA TYR A 63 -5.93 7.64 -11.97
C TYR A 63 -6.77 7.37 -10.73
N MET A 64 -8.03 7.77 -10.74
CA MET A 64 -8.96 7.47 -9.66
C MET A 64 -9.85 6.30 -10.11
N ARG A 65 -9.67 5.15 -9.47
CA ARG A 65 -10.46 3.95 -9.77
C ARG A 65 -11.63 3.88 -8.79
N HIS A 66 -12.82 4.27 -9.23
CA HIS A 66 -14.05 4.03 -8.46
C HIS A 66 -14.56 2.62 -8.71
N ILE A 67 -14.69 1.83 -7.64
CA ILE A 67 -15.32 0.51 -7.66
C ILE A 67 -16.63 0.64 -6.88
N LYS A 68 -17.76 0.57 -7.61
CA LYS A 68 -19.17 0.45 -7.19
C LYS A 68 -19.70 1.30 -6.00
N ASN A 69 -20.74 2.07 -6.34
CA ASN A 69 -21.99 2.30 -5.58
C ASN A 69 -22.00 3.22 -4.35
N ARG A 70 -21.29 4.35 -4.37
CA ARG A 70 -21.76 5.56 -3.66
C ARG A 70 -21.08 6.81 -4.20
N LEU A 71 -21.70 7.45 -5.20
CA LEU A 71 -21.48 8.87 -5.44
C LEU A 71 -22.38 9.64 -4.48
N LYS A 72 -22.02 9.67 -3.19
CA LYS A 72 -22.50 10.75 -2.32
C LYS A 72 -21.47 11.86 -2.40
N HIS A 73 -21.91 12.97 -2.97
CA HIS A 73 -21.20 14.24 -3.10
C HIS A 73 -20.01 14.41 -2.15
N SER A 74 -18.81 14.47 -2.73
CA SER A 74 -17.83 15.52 -2.42
C SER A 74 -16.55 15.32 -3.25
N CYS A 75 -16.31 16.31 -4.12
CA CYS A 75 -14.98 16.83 -4.44
C CYS A 75 -13.98 15.86 -5.10
N ILE A 76 -14.08 15.71 -6.42
CA ILE A 76 -13.04 15.07 -7.23
C ILE A 76 -12.07 16.16 -7.70
N LYS A 77 -10.86 16.20 -7.13
CA LYS A 77 -9.82 17.16 -7.51
C LYS A 77 -9.36 16.92 -8.96
N SER A 78 -9.27 18.04 -9.68
CA SER A 78 -8.93 18.20 -11.09
C SER A 78 -7.70 17.38 -11.52
N ASN A 79 -7.86 16.70 -12.67
CA ASN A 79 -6.89 15.84 -13.37
C ASN A 79 -6.82 14.35 -12.96
N CYS A 80 -7.99 13.71 -12.75
CA CYS A 80 -8.08 12.26 -12.62
C CYS A 80 -8.70 11.59 -13.87
N LYS A 81 -8.02 10.60 -14.46
CA LYS A 81 -8.59 9.76 -15.53
C LYS A 81 -9.37 8.61 -14.89
N PHE A 82 -10.67 8.50 -15.18
CA PHE A 82 -11.57 7.50 -14.61
C PHE A 82 -11.60 6.23 -15.46
N LEU A 83 -11.58 5.07 -14.80
CA LEU A 83 -11.78 3.76 -15.42
C LEU A 83 -13.04 3.14 -14.81
N LEU A 84 -14.17 3.20 -15.51
CA LEU A 84 -15.44 2.62 -15.04
C LEU A 84 -15.63 1.21 -15.62
N ASN A 85 -15.42 0.19 -14.78
CA ASN A 85 -15.72 -1.22 -15.09
C ASN A 85 -17.03 -1.71 -14.43
N CYS A 86 -18.06 -0.87 -14.31
CA CYS A 86 -19.31 -1.27 -13.65
C CYS A 86 -20.53 -0.83 -14.47
N GLN A 87 -21.52 -1.72 -14.61
CA GLN A 87 -22.86 -1.41 -15.10
C GLN A 87 -23.43 -0.23 -14.31
N ILE A 88 -23.76 0.85 -14.99
CA ILE A 88 -24.43 2.03 -14.45
C ILE A 88 -25.92 1.83 -14.77
N TYR A 89 -26.81 2.04 -13.80
CA TYR A 89 -28.26 1.82 -13.97
C TYR A 89 -29.07 3.14 -13.94
N SER A 90 -28.42 4.31 -13.96
CA SER A 90 -29.07 5.62 -13.93
C SER A 90 -28.31 6.71 -14.70
N LYS A 91 -29.05 7.75 -15.15
CA LYS A 91 -28.53 8.90 -15.90
C LYS A 91 -27.53 9.70 -15.05
N LEU A 92 -26.27 9.75 -15.49
CA LEU A 92 -25.16 10.37 -14.77
C LEU A 92 -24.77 11.70 -15.44
N PHE A 93 -24.55 12.75 -14.65
CA PHE A 93 -23.97 14.02 -15.12
C PHE A 93 -22.58 14.21 -14.50
N LEU A 94 -21.55 14.40 -15.33
CA LEU A 94 -20.18 14.66 -14.90
C LEU A 94 -19.67 15.97 -15.47
N TYR A 95 -18.91 16.74 -14.68
CA TYR A 95 -18.31 18.00 -15.09
C TYR A 95 -16.77 17.90 -15.06
N ASN A 96 -16.09 18.35 -16.13
CA ASN A 96 -14.63 18.45 -16.28
C ASN A 96 -13.85 17.14 -16.06
N ALA A 97 -14.40 16.00 -16.51
CA ALA A 97 -13.79 14.68 -16.34
C ALA A 97 -13.13 14.17 -17.64
N LYS A 98 -11.82 13.85 -17.60
CA LYS A 98 -11.16 13.12 -18.70
C LYS A 98 -11.45 11.62 -18.58
N LEU A 99 -12.32 11.11 -19.45
CA LEU A 99 -12.75 9.71 -19.49
C LEU A 99 -12.04 8.92 -20.59
N SER A 100 -12.07 7.58 -20.51
CA SER A 100 -11.74 6.74 -21.67
C SER A 100 -12.93 6.66 -22.63
N ASP A 101 -12.68 6.45 -23.93
CA ASP A 101 -13.75 6.37 -24.95
C ASP A 101 -14.80 5.30 -24.63
N SER A 102 -14.34 4.17 -24.06
CA SER A 102 -15.21 3.09 -23.58
C SER A 102 -16.12 3.51 -22.42
N SER A 103 -15.69 4.46 -21.59
CA SER A 103 -16.47 4.96 -20.45
C SER A 103 -17.46 6.03 -20.90
N LEU A 104 -17.09 6.89 -21.87
CA LEU A 104 -17.98 7.87 -22.49
C LEU A 104 -19.16 7.17 -23.18
N ARG A 105 -18.88 6.18 -24.03
CA ARG A 105 -19.91 5.39 -24.74
C ARG A 105 -20.93 4.76 -23.79
N LYS A 106 -20.49 4.28 -22.62
CA LYS A 106 -21.39 3.69 -21.60
C LYS A 106 -22.30 4.74 -20.95
N ILE A 107 -21.80 5.96 -20.73
CA ILE A 107 -22.57 7.05 -20.13
C ILE A 107 -23.61 7.57 -21.14
N GLU A 108 -23.19 7.76 -22.40
CA GLU A 108 -24.07 8.17 -23.50
C GLU A 108 -25.18 7.13 -23.76
N PHE A 109 -24.87 5.84 -23.72
CA PHE A 109 -25.88 4.77 -23.88
C PHE A 109 -26.99 4.82 -22.82
N ILE A 110 -26.69 5.35 -21.63
CA ILE A 110 -27.65 5.51 -20.52
C ILE A 110 -28.30 6.91 -20.56
N GLY A 111 -27.95 7.73 -21.56
CA GLY A 111 -28.44 9.09 -21.74
C GLY A 111 -27.85 10.10 -20.76
N GLY A 112 -26.73 9.78 -20.11
CA GLY A 112 -25.96 10.72 -19.29
C GLY A 112 -25.07 11.63 -20.14
N ASN A 113 -24.74 12.81 -19.62
CA ASN A 113 -23.92 13.80 -20.32
C ASN A 113 -22.65 14.13 -19.52
N VAL A 114 -21.55 14.33 -20.24
CA VAL A 114 -20.29 14.82 -19.69
C VAL A 114 -20.07 16.23 -20.24
N LEU A 115 -20.04 17.21 -19.34
CA LEU A 115 -19.77 18.62 -19.63
C LEU A 115 -18.34 18.99 -19.24
#